data_AF-A0A928SXE3-F1
#
_entry.id   AF-A0A928SXE3-F1
#
_cell.length_a   1.000
_cell.length_b   1.000
_cell.length_c   1.000
_cell.angle_alpha   90.00
_cell.angle_beta   90.00
_cell.angle_gamma   90.00
#
_symmetry.space_group_name_H-M   'P 1'
#
loop_
_entity.id
_entity.type
_entity.pdbx_description
1 polymer ?
#
loop_
_entity_poly.entity_id
_entity_poly.type
_entity_poly.pdbx_seq_one_letter_code
_entity_poly.pdbx_strand_id
1 'polypeptide(L)'
;MRDKTIGVLLTLALSTTGCGGDEGGNGGGGGSNKIDACAVVTADDASSLFGQTAEKESGAPSVDPALLGECQWGWADANANSHTLQFRVWEGEQYYVPGSKAEPFAIGDKGVVESDPTWGVDVSWMQGTKVAELSYSTVGISPDATTKLDAVKALALSASAKLK
;
A
#
# COMPACT_ATOMS: atom_id res chain seq x y z
N MET A 1 22.86 1.25 -53.41
CA MET A 1 22.61 2.61 -53.93
C MET A 1 21.14 2.73 -54.29
N ARG A 2 20.38 3.47 -53.47
CA ARG A 2 19.19 4.23 -53.85
C ARG A 2 18.76 5.02 -52.62
N ASP A 3 19.21 6.27 -52.61
CA ASP A 3 18.65 7.38 -51.85
C ASP A 3 17.13 7.45 -52.00
N LYS A 4 16.47 7.90 -50.93
CA LYS A 4 15.49 8.98 -50.99
C LYS A 4 15.19 9.54 -49.60
N THR A 5 15.82 10.66 -49.32
CA THR A 5 15.35 11.75 -48.47
C THR A 5 13.91 12.14 -48.85
N ILE A 6 13.06 12.45 -47.86
CA ILE A 6 12.09 13.56 -47.89
C ILE A 6 11.80 13.89 -46.42
N GLY A 7 12.25 15.07 -46.00
CA GLY A 7 11.75 15.74 -44.81
C GLY A 7 10.53 16.57 -45.17
N VAL A 8 9.62 16.74 -44.20
CA VAL A 8 8.60 17.78 -44.22
C VAL A 8 8.52 18.37 -42.80
N LEU A 9 9.05 19.59 -42.68
CA LEU A 9 8.62 20.60 -41.70
C LEU A 9 7.10 20.80 -41.80
N LEU A 10 6.40 21.14 -40.72
CA LEU A 10 5.94 22.51 -40.46
C LEU A 10 4.97 22.56 -39.27
N THR A 11 5.29 23.49 -38.38
CA THR A 11 4.62 24.00 -37.17
C THR A 11 3.20 24.51 -37.43
N LEU A 12 2.27 24.33 -36.49
CA LEU A 12 1.16 25.27 -36.30
C LEU A 12 0.78 25.40 -34.81
N ALA A 13 1.11 26.55 -34.25
CA ALA A 13 0.57 27.05 -32.99
C ALA A 13 -0.82 27.66 -33.25
N LEU A 14 -1.79 27.35 -32.39
CA LEU A 14 -3.02 28.13 -32.27
C LEU A 14 -3.11 28.70 -30.86
N SER A 15 -2.92 30.01 -30.77
CA SER A 15 -3.25 30.85 -29.63
C SER A 15 -4.68 31.38 -29.81
N THR A 16 -5.59 31.02 -28.91
CA THR A 16 -6.89 31.69 -28.77
C THR A 16 -6.91 32.49 -27.49
N THR A 17 -6.82 33.81 -27.64
CA THR A 17 -7.16 34.81 -26.62
C THR A 17 -8.69 34.95 -26.59
N GLY A 18 -9.31 34.74 -25.43
CA GLY A 18 -10.74 34.90 -25.18
C GLY A 18 -11.00 35.23 -23.71
N CYS A 19 -11.81 36.26 -23.47
CA CYS A 19 -11.92 37.11 -22.29
C CYS A 19 -12.90 36.59 -21.22
N GLY A 20 -12.62 36.86 -19.94
CA GLY A 20 -13.64 37.13 -18.92
C GLY A 20 -13.82 36.08 -17.81
N GLY A 21 -13.32 36.38 -16.61
CA GLY A 21 -13.64 35.63 -15.39
C GLY A 21 -12.61 35.86 -14.28
N ASP A 22 -12.72 36.99 -13.57
CA ASP A 22 -11.97 37.30 -12.36
C ASP A 22 -12.71 36.63 -11.18
N GLU A 23 -12.41 35.36 -10.89
CA GLU A 23 -12.83 34.70 -9.66
C GLU A 23 -11.76 33.72 -9.18
N GLY A 24 -11.27 33.95 -7.97
CA GLY A 24 -11.03 32.87 -7.04
C GLY A 24 -9.65 32.24 -7.05
N GLY A 25 -8.81 32.76 -6.15
CA GLY A 25 -8.14 31.87 -5.20
C GLY A 25 -6.97 31.08 -5.74
N ASN A 26 -5.79 31.58 -5.39
CA ASN A 26 -4.57 30.81 -5.17
C ASN A 26 -4.86 29.62 -4.21
N GLY A 27 -5.41 28.54 -4.74
CA GLY A 27 -5.66 27.28 -4.04
C GLY A 27 -4.37 26.51 -3.97
N GLY A 28 -3.80 26.45 -2.77
CA GLY A 28 -2.48 25.90 -2.49
C GLY A 28 -2.28 24.52 -3.10
N GLY A 29 -1.11 24.36 -3.73
CA GLY A 29 -0.52 23.05 -3.98
C GLY A 29 -0.23 22.36 -2.64
N GLY A 30 -1.25 21.74 -2.06
CA GLY A 30 -1.08 20.70 -1.07
C GLY A 30 -0.59 19.48 -1.83
N GLY A 31 0.73 19.33 -1.96
CA GLY A 31 1.32 18.07 -2.41
C GLY A 31 0.75 16.97 -1.54
N SER A 32 -0.09 16.13 -2.12
CA SER A 32 -0.73 15.07 -1.36
C SER A 32 0.38 14.15 -0.88
N ASN A 33 0.60 14.04 0.44
CA ASN A 33 1.53 13.10 1.08
C ASN A 33 1.11 11.62 0.88
N LYS A 34 0.45 11.31 -0.24
CA LYS A 34 -0.08 10.00 -0.57
C LYS A 34 1.06 9.05 -0.88
N ILE A 35 0.94 7.84 -0.37
CA ILE A 35 1.91 6.76 -0.51
C ILE A 35 1.30 5.74 -1.46
N ASP A 36 2.05 5.34 -2.49
CA ASP A 36 1.70 4.17 -3.29
C ASP A 36 2.00 2.89 -2.50
N ALA A 37 1.06 2.51 -1.63
CA ALA A 37 1.18 1.35 -0.76
C ALA A 37 1.39 0.03 -1.54
N CYS A 38 0.91 -0.05 -2.80
CA CYS A 38 1.10 -1.23 -3.64
C CYS A 38 2.49 -1.29 -4.28
N ALA A 39 3.22 -0.17 -4.35
CA ALA A 39 4.63 -0.16 -4.68
C ALA A 39 5.52 -0.52 -3.47
N VAL A 40 5.03 -0.28 -2.25
CA VAL A 40 5.73 -0.65 -1.00
C VAL A 40 5.59 -2.15 -0.75
N VAL A 41 4.36 -2.68 -0.77
CA VAL A 41 4.07 -4.11 -0.68
C VAL A 41 3.49 -4.55 -2.01
N THR A 42 4.29 -5.31 -2.77
CA THR A 42 4.00 -5.64 -4.17
C THR A 42 3.19 -6.93 -4.31
N ALA A 43 2.68 -7.17 -5.52
CA ALA A 43 2.05 -8.44 -5.86
C ALA A 43 3.02 -9.63 -5.68
N ASP A 44 4.31 -9.45 -5.95
CA ASP A 44 5.33 -10.49 -5.80
C ASP A 44 5.60 -10.81 -4.33
N ASP A 45 5.63 -9.77 -3.48
CA ASP A 45 5.75 -9.94 -2.03
C ASP A 45 4.56 -10.74 -1.47
N ALA A 46 3.34 -10.37 -1.87
CA ALA A 46 2.11 -11.07 -1.50
C ALA A 46 2.09 -12.51 -2.05
N SER A 47 2.46 -12.69 -3.32
CA SER A 47 2.47 -14.02 -3.95
C SER A 47 3.46 -14.97 -3.29
N SER A 48 4.62 -14.45 -2.88
CA SER A 48 5.62 -15.20 -2.13
C SER A 48 5.10 -15.63 -0.76
N LEU A 49 4.35 -14.75 -0.09
CA LEU A 49 3.71 -15.05 1.19
C LEU A 49 2.62 -16.13 1.05
N PHE A 50 1.77 -15.99 0.03
CA PHE A 50 0.63 -16.88 -0.23
C PHE A 50 1.08 -18.24 -0.79
N GLY A 51 2.18 -18.28 -1.54
CA GLY A 51 2.54 -19.43 -2.38
C GLY A 51 1.64 -19.57 -3.61
N GLN A 52 0.91 -18.50 -3.95
CA GLN A 52 -0.08 -18.41 -5.03
C GLN A 52 0.02 -17.04 -5.68
N THR A 53 -0.45 -16.88 -6.91
CA THR A 53 -0.47 -15.56 -7.57
C THR A 53 -1.47 -14.64 -6.88
N ALA A 54 -0.99 -13.57 -6.29
CA ALA A 54 -1.81 -12.56 -5.64
C ALA A 54 -2.43 -11.61 -6.67
N GLU A 55 -3.69 -11.25 -6.45
CA GLU A 55 -4.42 -10.27 -7.24
C GLU A 55 -4.68 -9.02 -6.41
N LYS A 56 -4.63 -7.84 -7.05
CA LYS A 56 -4.96 -6.59 -6.37
C LYS A 56 -6.44 -6.58 -6.07
N GLU A 57 -6.80 -6.44 -4.81
CA GLU A 57 -8.19 -6.27 -4.43
C GLU A 57 -8.59 -4.79 -4.53
N SER A 58 -9.76 -4.54 -5.09
CA SER A 58 -10.40 -3.24 -5.10
C SER A 58 -11.49 -3.19 -4.03
N GLY A 59 -11.20 -2.52 -2.92
CA GLY A 59 -12.21 -2.16 -1.91
C GLY A 59 -12.86 -0.81 -2.20
N ALA A 60 -13.90 -0.49 -1.44
CA ALA A 60 -14.34 0.90 -1.35
C ALA A 60 -13.17 1.75 -0.82
N PRO A 61 -12.88 2.92 -1.43
CA PRO A 61 -11.79 3.75 -0.95
C PRO A 61 -12.09 4.18 0.50
N SER A 62 -11.13 3.94 1.39
CA SER A 62 -11.22 4.48 2.75
C SER A 62 -11.25 6.01 2.68
N VAL A 63 -12.22 6.61 3.39
CA VAL A 63 -12.48 8.06 3.37
C VAL A 63 -11.75 8.80 4.50
N ASP A 64 -10.86 8.12 5.22
CA ASP A 64 -10.06 8.74 6.27
C ASP A 64 -9.04 9.72 5.65
N PRO A 65 -9.11 11.04 5.98
CA PRO A 65 -8.18 12.02 5.43
C PRO A 65 -6.73 11.79 5.88
N ALA A 66 -6.50 11.12 7.00
CA ALA A 66 -5.18 10.77 7.49
C ALA A 66 -4.60 9.52 6.83
N LEU A 67 -5.40 8.72 6.12
CA LEU A 67 -4.88 7.58 5.38
C LEU A 67 -4.03 8.07 4.20
N LEU A 68 -2.73 7.79 4.27
CA LEU A 68 -1.74 8.18 3.26
C LEU A 68 -1.70 7.16 2.11
N GLY A 69 -1.89 5.88 2.40
CA GLY A 69 -1.91 4.83 1.38
C GLY A 69 -2.46 3.52 1.91
N GLU A 70 -3.09 2.76 1.04
CA GLU A 70 -3.61 1.42 1.32
C GLU A 70 -3.40 0.53 0.10
N CYS A 71 -3.00 -0.72 0.35
CA CYS A 71 -2.97 -1.77 -0.64
C CYS A 71 -3.51 -3.06 -0.03
N GLN A 72 -4.29 -3.79 -0.81
CA GLN A 72 -4.80 -5.09 -0.44
C GLN A 72 -4.54 -6.06 -1.58
N TRP A 73 -3.93 -7.18 -1.23
CA TRP A 73 -3.66 -8.31 -2.11
C TRP A 73 -4.46 -9.50 -1.62
N GLY A 74 -5.08 -10.19 -2.57
CA GLY A 74 -5.93 -11.34 -2.31
C GLY A 74 -5.55 -12.53 -3.15
N TRP A 75 -5.91 -13.69 -2.67
CA TRP A 75 -6.05 -14.89 -3.47
C TRP A 75 -7.17 -15.74 -2.87
N ALA A 76 -7.99 -16.35 -3.71
CA ALA A 76 -9.01 -17.29 -3.26
C ALA A 76 -9.15 -18.46 -4.24
N ASP A 77 -9.50 -19.63 -3.72
CA ASP A 77 -9.82 -20.82 -4.51
C ASP A 77 -11.34 -21.08 -4.60
N ALA A 78 -11.71 -22.12 -5.35
CA ALA A 78 -13.11 -22.53 -5.53
C ALA A 78 -13.76 -23.12 -4.26
N ASN A 79 -12.98 -23.46 -3.23
CA ASN A 79 -13.45 -24.04 -1.98
C ASN A 79 -13.62 -22.98 -0.87
N ALA A 80 -13.62 -21.70 -1.24
CA ALA A 80 -13.69 -20.57 -0.30
C ALA A 80 -12.48 -20.50 0.66
N ASN A 81 -11.35 -21.07 0.26
CA ASN A 81 -10.07 -20.80 0.90
C ASN A 81 -9.55 -19.46 0.38
N SER A 82 -8.98 -18.63 1.26
CA SER A 82 -8.37 -17.38 0.83
C SER A 82 -7.16 -16.96 1.67
N HIS A 83 -6.32 -16.15 1.03
CA HIS A 83 -5.28 -15.35 1.66
C HIS A 83 -5.60 -13.87 1.45
N THR A 84 -5.34 -13.06 2.48
CA THR A 84 -5.39 -11.61 2.37
C THR A 84 -4.14 -11.02 3.00
N LEU A 85 -3.50 -10.09 2.27
CA LEU A 85 -2.43 -9.25 2.78
C LEU A 85 -2.84 -7.79 2.59
N GLN A 86 -2.88 -7.04 3.67
CA GLN A 86 -3.25 -5.64 3.67
C GLN A 86 -2.11 -4.80 4.24
N PHE A 87 -1.79 -3.71 3.56
CA PHE A 87 -0.80 -2.74 4.01
C PHE A 87 -1.42 -1.35 4.02
N ARG A 88 -1.35 -0.68 5.16
CA ARG A 88 -1.93 0.65 5.37
C ARG A 88 -0.93 1.57 6.04
N VAL A 89 -1.00 2.85 5.66
CA VAL A 89 -0.18 3.90 6.27
C VAL A 89 -1.04 5.11 6.56
N TRP A 90 -1.02 5.58 7.79
CA TRP A 90 -1.72 6.79 8.26
C TRP A 90 -0.74 7.85 8.76
N GLU A 91 -1.21 9.10 8.76
CA GLU A 91 -0.56 10.21 9.44
C GLU A 91 -1.10 10.37 10.87
N GLY A 92 -0.20 10.48 11.84
CA GLY A 92 -0.52 10.78 13.24
C GLY A 92 -0.50 9.56 14.16
N GLU A 93 0.08 9.72 15.34
CA GLU A 93 0.29 8.63 16.29
C GLU A 93 -1.01 8.03 16.86
N GLN A 94 -2.14 8.73 16.75
CA GLN A 94 -3.45 8.24 17.22
C GLN A 94 -3.91 6.95 16.51
N TYR A 95 -3.33 6.64 15.34
CA TYR A 95 -3.58 5.39 14.63
C TYR A 95 -2.72 4.23 15.14
N TYR A 96 -1.71 4.48 15.97
CA TYR A 96 -0.90 3.44 16.59
C TYR A 96 -1.64 2.87 17.80
N VAL A 97 -2.45 1.84 17.56
CA VAL A 97 -3.28 1.17 18.58
C VAL A 97 -2.89 -0.30 18.67
N PRO A 98 -1.78 -0.65 19.35
CA PRO A 98 -1.41 -2.04 19.62
C PRO A 98 -2.53 -2.81 20.32
N GLY A 99 -2.77 -4.05 19.90
CA GLY A 99 -3.65 -4.96 20.60
C GLY A 99 -3.09 -5.40 21.96
N SER A 100 -3.94 -6.01 22.77
CA SER A 100 -3.59 -6.39 24.15
C SER A 100 -2.62 -7.57 24.25
N LYS A 101 -2.46 -8.36 23.19
CA LYS A 101 -1.49 -9.46 23.09
C LYS A 101 -0.28 -9.10 22.22
N ALA A 102 -0.13 -7.84 21.83
CA ALA A 102 0.93 -7.42 20.93
C ALA A 102 2.29 -7.47 21.64
N GLU A 103 3.27 -8.12 21.01
CA GLU A 103 4.62 -8.26 21.51
C GLU A 103 5.56 -7.26 20.84
N PRO A 104 6.56 -6.69 21.55
CA PRO A 104 7.53 -5.79 20.95
C PRO A 104 8.24 -6.41 19.73
N PHE A 105 8.36 -5.63 18.66
CA PHE A 105 9.09 -6.01 17.46
C PHE A 105 10.01 -4.86 17.04
N ALA A 106 11.28 -5.18 16.78
CA ALA A 106 12.30 -4.20 16.40
C ALA A 106 12.10 -3.71 14.95
N ILE A 107 11.20 -2.74 14.78
CA ILE A 107 10.87 -2.10 13.52
C ILE A 107 10.44 -0.64 13.77
N GLY A 108 10.81 0.27 12.87
CA GLY A 108 10.48 1.68 13.01
C GLY A 108 10.99 2.31 14.32
N ASP A 109 10.27 3.33 14.80
CA ASP A 109 10.57 4.00 16.08
C ASP A 109 9.97 3.25 17.28
N LYS A 110 8.78 2.69 17.09
CA LYS A 110 8.13 1.72 17.99
C LYS A 110 7.30 0.75 17.15
N GLY A 111 7.47 -0.54 17.39
CA GLY A 111 6.82 -1.59 16.60
C GLY A 111 6.36 -2.74 17.46
N VAL A 112 5.26 -3.36 17.03
CA VAL A 112 4.68 -4.54 17.66
C VAL A 112 4.29 -5.56 16.62
N VAL A 113 4.18 -6.82 17.05
CA VAL A 113 3.57 -7.90 16.29
C VAL A 113 2.56 -8.63 17.16
N GLU A 114 1.42 -8.94 16.58
CA GLU A 114 0.41 -9.82 17.18
C GLU A 114 0.12 -10.97 16.22
N SER A 115 -0.14 -12.15 16.77
CA SER A 115 -0.52 -13.31 15.98
C SER A 115 -1.53 -14.16 16.71
N ASP A 116 -2.65 -14.47 16.07
CA ASP A 116 -3.70 -15.34 16.60
C ASP A 116 -4.27 -16.20 15.47
N PRO A 117 -4.54 -17.49 15.73
CA PRO A 117 -5.21 -18.38 14.78
C PRO A 117 -6.49 -17.82 14.15
N THR A 118 -7.21 -16.96 14.88
CA THR A 118 -8.54 -16.49 14.48
C THR A 118 -8.50 -15.33 13.48
N TRP A 119 -7.53 -14.42 13.61
CA TRP A 119 -7.46 -13.20 12.78
C TRP A 119 -6.16 -13.07 11.99
N GLY A 120 -5.13 -13.86 12.30
CA GLY A 120 -3.89 -13.93 11.54
C GLY A 120 -2.72 -13.24 12.22
N VAL A 121 -1.91 -12.55 11.43
CA VAL A 121 -0.68 -11.88 11.87
C VAL A 121 -0.75 -10.41 11.52
N ASP A 122 -0.59 -9.55 12.52
CA ASP A 122 -0.58 -8.10 12.39
C ASP A 122 0.77 -7.56 12.86
N VAL A 123 1.40 -6.70 12.05
CA VAL A 123 2.59 -5.95 12.41
C VAL A 123 2.29 -4.47 12.27
N SER A 124 2.35 -3.73 13.38
CA SER A 124 2.07 -2.28 13.40
C SER A 124 3.28 -1.53 13.93
N TRP A 125 3.65 -0.42 13.29
CA TRP A 125 4.82 0.36 13.68
C TRP A 125 4.69 1.85 13.38
N MET A 126 5.41 2.65 14.16
CA MET A 126 5.63 4.07 13.87
C MET A 126 6.87 4.26 12.99
N GLN A 127 6.78 5.21 12.06
CA GLN A 127 7.91 5.70 11.27
C GLN A 127 7.82 7.23 11.18
N GLY A 128 8.53 7.93 12.07
CA GLY A 128 8.34 9.36 12.28
C GLY A 128 6.93 9.65 12.76
N THR A 129 6.20 10.49 12.02
CA THR A 129 4.79 10.82 12.31
C THR A 129 3.79 9.85 11.71
N LYS A 130 4.26 8.84 10.95
CA LYS A 130 3.40 7.88 10.26
C LYS A 130 3.19 6.62 11.09
N VAL A 131 2.01 6.04 10.98
CA VAL A 131 1.68 4.70 11.46
C VAL A 131 1.54 3.79 10.27
N ALA A 132 2.23 2.66 10.26
CA ALA A 132 2.07 1.64 9.25
C ALA A 132 1.60 0.33 9.88
N GLU A 133 0.77 -0.40 9.14
CA GLU A 133 0.22 -1.69 9.54
C GLU A 133 0.30 -2.66 8.36
N LEU A 134 0.80 -3.85 8.62
CA LEU A 134 0.82 -4.99 7.70
C LEU A 134 0.05 -6.14 8.33
N SER A 135 -1.08 -6.49 7.74
CA SER A 135 -1.99 -7.53 8.23
C SER A 135 -2.07 -8.68 7.24
N TYR A 136 -1.88 -9.90 7.73
CA TYR A 136 -1.99 -11.12 6.95
C TYR A 136 -2.97 -12.08 7.60
N SER A 137 -3.97 -12.53 6.84
CA SER A 137 -4.99 -13.45 7.31
C SER A 137 -5.32 -14.52 6.27
N THR A 138 -5.97 -15.59 6.74
CA THR A 138 -6.45 -16.68 5.91
C THR A 138 -7.85 -17.09 6.30
N VAL A 139 -8.68 -17.46 5.32
CA VAL A 139 -9.98 -18.12 5.56
C VAL A 139 -9.91 -19.54 4.98
N GLY A 140 -10.42 -20.54 5.70
CA GLY A 140 -10.51 -21.93 5.23
C GLY A 140 -9.19 -22.71 5.09
N ILE A 141 -8.04 -22.03 5.05
CA ILE A 141 -6.73 -22.62 4.76
C ILE A 141 -6.07 -23.25 6.00
N SER A 142 -5.46 -24.42 5.79
CA SER A 142 -4.42 -25.00 6.63
C SER A 142 -3.11 -25.07 5.82
N PRO A 143 -1.97 -24.60 6.34
CA PRO A 143 -1.78 -24.18 7.72
C PRO A 143 -2.32 -22.78 8.03
N ASP A 144 -2.64 -22.60 9.29
CA ASP A 144 -3.04 -21.35 9.93
C ASP A 144 -2.12 -20.17 9.55
N ALA A 145 -2.70 -18.97 9.42
CA ALA A 145 -1.97 -17.74 9.11
C ALA A 145 -0.75 -17.48 10.02
N THR A 146 -0.81 -17.89 11.29
CA THR A 146 0.28 -17.78 12.27
C THR A 146 1.55 -18.52 11.83
N THR A 147 1.44 -19.54 10.98
CA THR A 147 2.62 -20.23 10.40
C THR A 147 3.45 -19.34 9.47
N LYS A 148 2.91 -18.18 9.07
CA LYS A 148 3.60 -17.16 8.27
C LYS A 148 4.19 -16.02 9.10
N LEU A 149 4.15 -16.08 10.43
CA LEU A 149 4.61 -15.02 11.33
C LEU A 149 5.98 -14.45 10.94
N ASP A 150 6.99 -15.30 10.78
CA ASP A 150 8.34 -14.84 10.44
C ASP A 150 8.42 -14.21 9.04
N ALA A 151 7.66 -14.73 8.07
CA ALA A 151 7.58 -14.17 6.72
C ALA A 151 6.90 -12.80 6.72
N VAL A 152 5.84 -12.62 7.51
CA VAL A 152 5.16 -11.33 7.68
C VAL A 152 6.07 -10.31 8.36
N LYS A 153 6.80 -10.72 9.41
CA LYS A 153 7.80 -9.85 10.08
C LYS A 153 8.91 -9.41 9.12
N ALA A 154 9.41 -10.33 8.30
CA ALA A 154 10.40 -10.00 7.28
C ALA A 154 9.85 -9.02 6.23
N LEU A 155 8.62 -9.22 5.78
CA LEU A 155 7.96 -8.32 4.83
C LEU A 155 7.73 -6.93 5.44
N ALA A 156 7.31 -6.84 6.71
CA ALA A 156 7.16 -5.57 7.41
C ALA A 156 8.48 -4.78 7.48
N LEU A 157 9.60 -5.45 7.77
CA LEU A 157 10.92 -4.81 7.74
C LEU A 157 11.29 -4.28 6.35
N SER A 158 10.99 -5.05 5.30
CA SER A 158 11.16 -4.62 3.90
C SER A 158 10.29 -3.40 3.58
N ALA A 159 9.01 -3.42 3.98
CA ALA A 159 8.08 -2.31 3.79
C ALA A 159 8.55 -1.04 4.53
N SER A 160 8.94 -1.15 5.81
CA SER A 160 9.51 -0.05 6.59
C SER A 160 10.74 0.57 5.92
N ALA A 161 11.61 -0.24 5.31
CA ALA A 161 12.77 0.28 4.58
C ALA A 161 12.39 1.10 3.33
N LYS A 162 11.27 0.77 2.67
CA LYS A 162 10.75 1.47 1.49
C LYS A 162 9.92 2.73 1.82
N LEU A 163 9.50 2.91 3.07
CA LEU A 163 8.73 4.09 3.53
C LEU A 163 9.60 5.32 3.86
N LYS A 164 10.93 5.17 3.83
CA LYS A 164 11.90 6.19 4.23
C LYS A 164 11.98 7.36 3.24
#